data_AF-A0A1F7TM42-F1
#
_entry.id   AF-A0A1F7TM42-F1
#
_cell.length_a   1.000
_cell.length_b   1.000
_cell.length_c   1.000
_cell.angle_alpha   90.00
_cell.angle_beta   90.00
_cell.angle_gamma   90.00
#
_symmetry.space_group_name_H-M   'P 1'
#
loop_
_entity.id
_entity.type
_entity.pdbx_description
1 polymer ?
#
loop_
_entity_poly.entity_id
_entity_poly.type
_entity_poly.pdbx_seq_one_letter_code
_entity_poly.pdbx_strand_id
1 'polypeptide(L)'
;MDAYFAFLSEFFDRDTIHSCYLYSLLREIDEMLRNRQTLTDEQNSALLTLFELVRVSGEQKTFERVGDRSWLADWITVHKITADILLGILTATGDSLWFKNNREEILKLIGYLLSIESSPSPEEDDPKFGGPYHVAINSVRGQAYIAFAQFACNDGKVLAPDVKKLFEKILSSDSSNPVRFLIGHHLGIFYFRDKSYIQKLLPNIFPNADITKEKLFFASWEGYLANKLYGELFVTLRDYYQYAIALNPDSYPDREYFKGLDETLAAHLALEYSHFDFSINDLLFTLFWSTPNDTRQYEFVSFIGRSCLTRDQAGDKWLEDNHVSKEKLMKFWDWLLSTDLPITPKAFSGFGFWINPDKEIIDEKFLVKNLAASLEKSKGALDWDYGLMQRIRVFAEIDPVNTLGVIRNLLLLDGELNPNRRAYFGADNEIKEALSIIYKVSPLKPKVEELISTLIEKGSSMFWSLKDVLTLGGGTTGKY
;
A
#
# COMPACT_ATOMS: atom_id res chain seq x y z
N MET A 1 -5.95 40.73 -9.88
CA MET A 1 -6.34 39.35 -10.24
C MET A 1 -7.50 39.38 -11.22
N ASP A 2 -8.62 40.05 -10.92
CA ASP A 2 -9.80 40.03 -11.81
C ASP A 2 -9.54 40.65 -13.19
N ALA A 3 -8.80 41.77 -13.26
CA ALA A 3 -8.37 42.34 -14.54
C ALA A 3 -7.45 41.39 -15.34
N TYR A 4 -6.71 40.50 -14.69
CA TYR A 4 -5.84 39.53 -15.34
C TYR A 4 -6.65 38.38 -15.97
N PHE A 5 -7.64 37.87 -15.25
CA PHE A 5 -8.55 36.85 -15.78
C PHE A 5 -9.43 37.38 -16.93
N ALA A 6 -9.75 38.68 -16.92
CA ALA A 6 -10.56 39.30 -17.98
C ALA A 6 -9.91 39.24 -19.37
N PHE A 7 -8.57 39.22 -19.46
CA PHE A 7 -7.82 39.18 -20.72
C PHE A 7 -7.11 37.83 -20.95
N LEU A 8 -7.39 36.81 -20.14
CA LEU A 8 -6.65 35.55 -20.11
C LEU A 8 -6.60 34.85 -21.49
N SER A 9 -7.73 34.86 -22.20
CA SER A 9 -7.88 34.28 -23.53
C SER A 9 -7.13 35.04 -24.62
N GLU A 10 -6.86 36.34 -24.43
CA GLU A 10 -6.12 37.17 -25.40
C GLU A 10 -4.62 36.84 -25.42
N PHE A 11 -4.10 36.15 -24.40
CA PHE A 11 -2.71 35.69 -24.36
C PHE A 11 -2.46 34.45 -25.23
N PHE A 12 -3.48 33.84 -25.84
CA PHE A 12 -3.29 32.70 -26.72
C PHE A 12 -3.38 33.10 -28.19
N ASP A 13 -2.24 33.08 -28.86
CA ASP A 13 -2.13 33.09 -30.32
C ASP A 13 -1.11 32.03 -30.74
N ARG A 14 -1.61 30.95 -31.34
CA ARG A 14 -0.84 29.77 -31.71
C ARG A 14 0.39 30.09 -32.56
N ASP A 15 0.28 31.06 -33.47
CA ASP A 15 1.29 31.31 -34.50
C ASP A 15 2.34 32.33 -34.04
N THR A 16 2.04 33.10 -32.98
CA THR A 16 2.91 34.18 -32.51
C THR A 16 3.47 33.96 -31.10
N ILE A 17 2.73 33.31 -30.20
CA ILE A 17 3.18 33.13 -28.82
C ILE A 17 4.02 31.86 -28.64
N HIS A 18 5.16 32.01 -27.96
CA HIS A 18 5.92 30.86 -27.50
C HIS A 18 5.24 30.22 -26.29
N SER A 19 5.14 28.89 -26.26
CA SER A 19 4.48 28.10 -25.19
C SER A 19 4.94 28.46 -23.77
N CYS A 20 6.22 28.83 -23.59
CA CYS A 20 6.77 29.21 -22.30
C CYS A 20 6.07 30.41 -21.64
N TYR A 21 5.49 31.33 -22.41
CA TYR A 21 4.76 32.47 -21.86
C TYR A 21 3.42 32.01 -21.28
N LEU A 22 2.68 31.19 -22.03
CA LEU A 22 1.43 30.62 -21.56
C LEU A 22 1.65 29.69 -20.36
N TYR A 23 2.72 28.88 -20.40
CA TYR A 23 3.12 28.06 -19.26
C TYR A 23 3.39 28.90 -18.01
N SER A 24 4.19 29.98 -18.13
CA SER A 24 4.51 30.85 -16.99
C SER A 24 3.26 31.48 -16.38
N LEU A 25 2.32 31.90 -17.23
CA LEU A 25 1.01 32.42 -16.83
C LEU A 25 0.21 31.37 -16.03
N LEU A 26 0.08 30.16 -16.56
CA LEU A 26 -0.64 29.08 -15.90
C LEU A 26 0.06 28.60 -14.62
N ARG A 27 1.39 28.73 -14.53
CA ARG A 27 2.18 28.29 -13.39
C ARG A 27 1.83 29.02 -12.10
N GLU A 28 1.61 30.33 -12.18
CA GLU A 28 1.18 31.10 -11.01
C GLU A 28 -0.20 30.63 -10.49
N ILE A 29 -1.11 30.30 -11.41
CA ILE A 29 -2.45 29.81 -11.07
C ILE A 29 -2.38 28.41 -10.44
N ASP A 30 -1.59 27.50 -11.00
CA ASP A 30 -1.34 26.17 -10.42
C ASP A 30 -0.73 26.29 -9.01
N GLU A 31 0.23 27.19 -8.80
CA GLU A 31 0.81 27.43 -7.47
C GLU A 31 -0.21 27.99 -6.48
N MET A 32 -1.11 28.89 -6.90
CA MET A 32 -2.21 29.37 -6.06
C MET A 32 -3.14 28.22 -5.63
N LEU A 33 -3.54 27.35 -6.57
CA LEU A 33 -4.41 26.20 -6.28
C LEU A 33 -3.71 25.19 -5.36
N ARG A 34 -2.42 24.91 -5.55
CA ARG A 34 -1.61 24.06 -4.65
C ARG A 34 -1.54 24.62 -3.23
N ASN A 35 -1.56 25.94 -3.09
CA ASN A 35 -1.63 26.65 -1.83
C ASN A 35 -3.06 26.75 -1.26
N ARG A 36 -4.00 25.95 -1.78
CA ARG A 36 -5.41 25.86 -1.35
C ARG A 36 -6.18 27.17 -1.47
N GLN A 37 -5.77 28.05 -2.38
CA GLN A 37 -6.59 29.21 -2.74
C GLN A 37 -7.72 28.76 -3.67
N THR A 38 -8.88 29.41 -3.53
CA THR A 38 -10.07 29.12 -4.35
C THR A 38 -10.25 30.21 -5.39
N LEU A 39 -10.58 29.81 -6.62
CA LEU A 39 -10.96 30.71 -7.69
C LEU A 39 -12.48 30.95 -7.66
N THR A 40 -12.92 32.13 -8.12
CA THR A 40 -14.35 32.40 -8.30
C THR A 40 -14.89 31.68 -9.54
N ASP A 41 -16.21 31.55 -9.66
CA ASP A 41 -16.85 30.94 -10.83
C ASP A 41 -16.50 31.70 -12.13
N GLU A 42 -16.35 33.02 -12.08
CA GLU A 42 -15.91 33.83 -13.22
C GLU A 42 -14.47 33.51 -13.62
N GLN A 43 -13.58 33.38 -12.63
CA GLN A 43 -12.17 33.02 -12.86
C GLN A 43 -12.03 31.60 -13.43
N ASN A 44 -12.82 30.66 -12.92
CA ASN A 44 -12.90 29.30 -13.46
C ASN A 44 -13.41 29.30 -14.92
N SER A 45 -14.43 30.11 -15.22
CA SER A 45 -14.98 30.25 -16.57
C SER A 45 -13.99 30.86 -17.56
N ALA A 46 -13.21 31.85 -17.12
CA ALA A 46 -12.15 32.45 -17.94
C ALA A 46 -11.02 31.44 -18.25
N LEU A 47 -10.62 30.61 -17.28
CA LEU A 47 -9.66 29.53 -17.50
C LEU A 47 -10.19 28.48 -18.48
N LEU A 48 -11.44 28.05 -18.29
CA LEU A 48 -12.06 27.09 -19.19
C LEU A 48 -12.12 27.64 -20.62
N THR A 49 -12.44 28.93 -20.79
CA THR A 49 -12.43 29.59 -22.10
C THR A 49 -11.05 29.54 -22.75
N LEU A 50 -9.98 29.86 -22.00
CA LEU A 50 -8.61 29.74 -22.50
C LEU A 50 -8.28 28.29 -22.90
N PHE A 51 -8.61 27.32 -22.05
CA PHE A 51 -8.33 25.91 -22.33
C PHE A 51 -9.08 25.40 -23.56
N GLU A 52 -10.31 25.88 -23.79
CA GLU A 52 -11.08 25.58 -24.99
C GLU A 52 -10.43 26.17 -26.25
N LEU A 53 -9.88 27.38 -26.20
CA LEU A 53 -9.12 27.94 -27.33
C LEU A 53 -7.89 27.09 -27.66
N VAL A 54 -7.14 26.66 -26.65
CA VAL A 54 -5.99 25.76 -26.82
C VAL A 54 -6.44 24.42 -27.41
N ARG A 55 -7.54 23.83 -26.90
CA ARG A 55 -8.11 22.58 -27.42
C ARG A 55 -8.49 22.70 -28.89
N VAL A 56 -9.31 23.70 -29.24
CA VAL A 56 -9.78 23.91 -30.62
C VAL A 56 -8.60 24.09 -31.58
N SER A 57 -7.59 24.84 -31.17
CA SER A 57 -6.36 24.97 -31.96
C SER A 57 -5.64 23.62 -32.11
N GLY A 58 -5.51 22.85 -31.02
CA GLY A 58 -4.86 21.54 -31.00
C GLY A 58 -5.55 20.49 -31.86
N GLU A 59 -6.88 20.54 -31.97
CA GLU A 59 -7.67 19.67 -32.86
C GLU A 59 -7.50 20.03 -34.33
N GLN A 60 -7.32 21.31 -34.65
CA GLN A 60 -7.04 21.76 -36.03
C GLN A 60 -5.64 21.37 -36.47
N LYS A 61 -4.67 21.49 -35.55
CA LYS A 61 -3.27 21.11 -35.78
C LYS A 61 -2.67 20.63 -34.46
N THR A 62 -2.13 19.43 -34.44
CA THR A 62 -1.50 18.85 -33.24
C THR A 62 -0.35 19.73 -32.76
N PHE A 63 -0.18 19.85 -31.44
CA PHE A 63 0.99 20.48 -30.84
C PHE A 63 2.12 19.45 -30.71
N GLU A 64 3.31 19.81 -31.17
CA GLU A 64 4.49 18.93 -31.15
C GLU A 64 5.47 19.38 -30.06
N ARG A 65 6.28 18.44 -29.56
CA ARG A 65 7.42 18.76 -28.69
C ARG A 65 8.43 19.57 -29.51
N VAL A 66 8.94 20.66 -28.94
CA VAL A 66 9.94 21.51 -29.62
C VAL A 66 11.34 21.00 -29.26
N GLY A 67 12.08 20.51 -30.26
CA GLY A 67 13.42 19.94 -30.06
C GLY A 67 14.54 20.95 -29.78
N ASP A 68 14.40 22.20 -30.25
CA ASP A 68 15.54 23.14 -30.33
C ASP A 68 15.76 24.02 -29.09
N ARG A 69 14.93 23.93 -28.04
CA ARG A 69 15.05 24.75 -26.81
C ARG A 69 14.64 23.98 -25.55
N SER A 70 15.38 22.93 -25.22
CA SER A 70 15.05 21.97 -24.15
C SER A 70 14.88 22.56 -22.74
N TRP A 71 15.27 23.82 -22.49
CA TRP A 71 15.10 24.47 -21.18
C TRP A 71 13.81 25.29 -21.05
N LEU A 72 13.09 25.57 -22.14
CA LEU A 72 11.83 26.30 -22.11
C LEU A 72 10.66 25.32 -22.14
N ALA A 73 9.59 25.65 -21.40
CA ALA A 73 8.36 24.88 -21.42
C ALA A 73 7.75 24.83 -22.83
N ASP A 74 7.52 23.61 -23.33
CA ASP A 74 6.88 23.33 -24.60
C ASP A 74 5.36 23.22 -24.45
N TRP A 75 4.66 22.92 -25.55
CA TRP A 75 3.21 22.76 -25.52
C TRP A 75 2.74 21.56 -24.71
N ILE A 76 3.54 20.49 -24.61
CA ILE A 76 3.21 19.34 -23.75
C ILE A 76 3.22 19.75 -22.29
N THR A 77 4.18 20.59 -21.90
CA THR A 77 4.24 21.19 -20.56
C THR A 77 3.01 22.07 -20.31
N VAL A 78 2.54 22.84 -21.31
CA VAL A 78 1.30 23.61 -21.25
C VAL A 78 0.09 22.69 -21.06
N HIS A 79 -0.08 21.63 -21.85
CA HIS A 79 -1.21 20.70 -21.68
C HIS A 79 -1.21 20.01 -20.32
N LYS A 80 -0.02 19.69 -19.78
CA LYS A 80 0.13 19.07 -18.48
C LYS A 80 -0.35 20.01 -17.37
N ILE A 81 0.07 21.28 -17.40
CA ILE A 81 -0.38 22.26 -16.40
C ILE A 81 -1.86 22.63 -16.57
N THR A 82 -2.40 22.60 -17.79
CA THR A 82 -3.85 22.68 -18.03
C THR A 82 -4.59 21.54 -17.33
N ALA A 83 -4.10 20.31 -17.42
CA ALA A 83 -4.70 19.16 -16.72
C ALA A 83 -4.61 19.31 -15.19
N ASP A 84 -3.47 19.76 -14.66
CA ASP A 84 -3.28 20.03 -13.22
C ASP A 84 -4.28 21.09 -12.71
N ILE A 85 -4.40 22.22 -13.41
CA ILE A 85 -5.33 23.29 -13.05
C ILE A 85 -6.78 22.81 -13.14
N LEU A 86 -7.14 22.09 -14.21
CA LEU A 86 -8.48 21.52 -14.36
C LEU A 86 -8.84 20.57 -13.22
N LEU A 87 -7.91 19.70 -12.81
CA LEU A 87 -8.09 18.85 -11.64
C LEU A 87 -8.29 19.66 -10.36
N GLY A 88 -7.50 20.73 -10.17
CA GLY A 88 -7.64 21.65 -9.04
C GLY A 88 -9.03 22.32 -9.00
N ILE A 89 -9.50 22.82 -10.13
CA ILE A 89 -10.85 23.39 -10.29
C ILE A 89 -11.91 22.34 -9.92
N LEU A 90 -11.86 21.15 -10.54
CA LEU A 90 -12.85 20.09 -10.29
C LEU A 90 -12.89 19.63 -8.83
N THR A 91 -11.74 19.59 -8.17
CA THR A 91 -11.63 19.24 -6.75
C THR A 91 -12.27 20.31 -5.88
N ALA A 92 -12.08 21.58 -6.21
CA ALA A 92 -12.63 22.70 -5.44
C ALA A 92 -14.14 22.90 -5.68
N THR A 93 -14.62 22.71 -6.91
CA THR A 93 -16.01 23.01 -7.27
C THR A 93 -16.98 21.87 -6.94
N GLY A 94 -16.53 20.61 -6.94
CA GLY A 94 -17.43 19.48 -6.72
C GLY A 94 -18.61 19.46 -7.72
N ASP A 95 -19.81 19.17 -7.23
CA ASP A 95 -21.06 19.14 -8.01
C ASP A 95 -21.79 20.51 -8.07
N SER A 96 -21.05 21.61 -8.00
CA SER A 96 -21.60 22.97 -8.01
C SER A 96 -22.43 23.30 -9.26
N LEU A 97 -23.18 24.41 -9.19
CA LEU A 97 -23.91 24.92 -10.34
C LEU A 97 -22.95 25.30 -11.49
N TRP A 98 -21.78 25.84 -11.20
CA TRP A 98 -20.76 26.11 -12.20
C TRP A 98 -20.32 24.84 -12.93
N PHE A 99 -20.04 23.75 -12.21
CA PHE A 99 -19.70 22.47 -12.83
C PHE A 99 -20.82 21.97 -13.73
N LYS A 100 -22.07 22.01 -13.25
CA LYS A 100 -23.25 21.56 -14.01
C LYS A 100 -23.44 22.35 -15.30
N ASN A 101 -23.20 23.66 -15.27
CA ASN A 101 -23.35 24.54 -16.43
C ASN A 101 -22.23 24.37 -17.47
N ASN A 102 -21.05 23.88 -17.06
CA ASN A 102 -19.87 23.72 -17.92
C ASN A 102 -19.50 22.24 -18.14
N ARG A 103 -20.39 21.31 -17.78
CA ARG A 103 -20.12 19.87 -17.73
C ARG A 103 -19.64 19.34 -19.08
N GLU A 104 -20.28 19.75 -20.17
CA GLU A 104 -20.01 19.24 -21.52
C GLU A 104 -18.63 19.71 -22.01
N GLU A 105 -18.32 20.99 -21.83
CA GLU A 105 -17.02 21.58 -22.16
C GLU A 105 -15.89 20.91 -21.38
N ILE A 106 -16.06 20.74 -20.07
CA ILE A 106 -15.07 20.06 -19.23
C ILE A 106 -14.80 18.64 -19.74
N LEU A 107 -15.85 17.86 -20.06
CA LEU A 107 -15.67 16.49 -20.54
C LEU A 107 -14.97 16.45 -21.91
N LYS A 108 -15.26 17.41 -22.80
CA LYS A 108 -14.56 17.55 -24.10
C LYS A 108 -13.08 17.88 -23.89
N LEU A 109 -12.77 18.80 -22.99
CA LEU A 109 -11.40 19.16 -22.64
C LEU A 109 -10.61 17.97 -22.08
N ILE A 110 -11.20 17.23 -21.14
CA ILE A 110 -10.61 15.99 -20.61
C ILE A 110 -10.35 14.99 -21.75
N GLY A 111 -11.33 14.78 -22.63
CA GLY A 111 -11.21 13.89 -23.77
C GLY A 111 -10.11 14.26 -24.75
N TYR A 112 -9.86 15.56 -24.95
CA TYR A 112 -8.75 16.07 -25.75
C TYR A 112 -7.40 15.86 -25.07
N LEU A 113 -7.28 16.19 -23.78
CA LEU A 113 -6.03 15.99 -23.03
C LEU A 113 -5.63 14.50 -22.99
N LEU A 114 -6.63 13.61 -22.91
CA LEU A 114 -6.44 12.16 -23.00
C LEU A 114 -6.01 11.67 -24.39
N SER A 115 -6.16 12.47 -25.46
CA SER A 115 -5.67 12.10 -26.80
C SER A 115 -4.28 12.61 -27.13
N ILE A 116 -3.56 13.24 -26.18
CA ILE A 116 -2.18 13.70 -26.37
C ILE A 116 -1.21 12.53 -26.25
N GLU A 117 -0.98 11.82 -27.34
CA GLU A 117 -0.16 10.58 -27.39
C GLU A 117 1.31 10.78 -26.97
N SER A 118 1.82 12.01 -27.05
CA SER A 118 3.20 12.37 -26.70
C SER A 118 3.47 12.47 -25.19
N SER A 119 2.47 12.26 -24.32
CA SER A 119 2.63 12.28 -22.86
C SER A 119 1.59 11.41 -22.12
N PRO A 120 1.98 10.28 -21.50
CA PRO A 120 3.34 9.74 -21.51
C PRO A 120 3.71 9.24 -22.91
N SER A 121 4.98 9.35 -23.28
CA SER A 121 5.54 8.77 -24.50
C SER A 121 5.91 7.29 -24.29
N PRO A 122 6.03 6.48 -25.36
CA PRO A 122 6.48 5.08 -25.22
C PRO A 122 7.85 4.92 -24.56
N GLU A 123 8.72 5.93 -24.64
CA GLU A 123 10.02 5.93 -23.96
C GLU A 123 9.89 6.12 -22.45
N GLU A 124 8.87 6.85 -22.00
CA GLU A 124 8.59 7.10 -20.57
C GLU A 124 7.98 5.86 -19.88
N ASP A 125 7.69 4.79 -20.62
CA ASP A 125 7.41 3.46 -20.06
C ASP A 125 8.70 2.70 -19.65
N ASP A 126 9.88 3.25 -19.92
CA ASP A 126 11.18 2.71 -19.50
C ASP A 126 11.43 2.93 -17.99
N PRO A 127 11.85 1.89 -17.24
CA PRO A 127 12.11 1.98 -15.80
C PRO A 127 13.05 3.11 -15.36
N LYS A 128 13.95 3.58 -16.24
CA LYS A 128 14.87 4.69 -15.91
C LYS A 128 14.17 6.02 -15.64
N PHE A 129 12.92 6.19 -16.10
CA PHE A 129 12.09 7.37 -15.84
C PHE A 129 11.20 7.22 -14.60
N GLY A 130 11.29 6.08 -13.93
CA GLY A 130 10.57 5.75 -12.70
C GLY A 130 9.39 4.81 -12.91
N GLY A 131 8.77 4.39 -11.81
CA GLY A 131 7.58 3.53 -11.86
C GLY A 131 6.35 4.22 -12.49
N PRO A 132 5.33 3.44 -12.95
CA PRO A 132 4.19 3.98 -13.71
C PRO A 132 3.43 5.11 -13.00
N TYR A 133 3.33 5.07 -11.67
CA TYR A 133 2.70 6.15 -10.91
C TYR A 133 3.46 7.48 -11.05
N HIS A 134 4.79 7.46 -10.93
CA HIS A 134 5.63 8.65 -11.04
C HIS A 134 5.49 9.29 -12.41
N VAL A 135 5.52 8.47 -13.46
CA VAL A 135 5.33 8.93 -14.83
C VAL A 135 3.90 9.45 -15.03
N ALA A 136 2.89 8.77 -14.49
CA ALA A 136 1.49 9.15 -14.65
C ALA A 136 1.23 10.56 -14.13
N ILE A 137 1.64 10.86 -12.89
CA ILE A 137 1.42 12.19 -12.28
C ILE A 137 2.24 13.31 -12.94
N ASN A 138 3.24 12.97 -13.74
CA ASN A 138 4.07 13.92 -14.50
C ASN A 138 3.72 13.98 -16.00
N SER A 139 2.63 13.32 -16.41
CA SER A 139 2.20 13.24 -17.80
C SER A 139 0.85 13.93 -18.05
N VAL A 140 0.60 14.36 -19.28
CA VAL A 140 -0.67 14.97 -19.69
C VAL A 140 -1.82 13.98 -19.53
N ARG A 141 -1.74 12.81 -20.17
CA ARG A 141 -2.82 11.81 -20.13
C ARG A 141 -3.04 11.27 -18.72
N GLY A 142 -1.98 11.12 -17.92
CA GLY A 142 -2.12 10.69 -16.54
C GLY A 142 -2.89 11.71 -15.69
N GLN A 143 -2.51 12.99 -15.73
CA GLN A 143 -3.26 14.04 -15.01
C GLN A 143 -4.68 14.21 -15.55
N ALA A 144 -4.87 14.11 -16.87
CA ALA A 144 -6.19 14.14 -17.48
C ALA A 144 -7.08 12.97 -17.02
N TYR A 145 -6.51 11.78 -16.80
CA TYR A 145 -7.26 10.65 -16.25
C TYR A 145 -7.66 10.87 -14.78
N ILE A 146 -6.78 11.49 -13.97
CA ILE A 146 -7.13 11.86 -12.59
C ILE A 146 -8.26 12.90 -12.60
N ALA A 147 -8.19 13.91 -13.48
CA ALA A 147 -9.26 14.86 -13.71
C ALA A 147 -10.56 14.18 -14.17
N PHE A 148 -10.47 13.15 -15.01
CA PHE A 148 -11.62 12.35 -15.43
C PHE A 148 -12.26 11.57 -14.28
N ALA A 149 -11.46 10.97 -13.40
CA ALA A 149 -11.96 10.31 -12.20
C ALA A 149 -12.67 11.31 -11.26
N GLN A 150 -12.10 12.52 -11.09
CA GLN A 150 -12.75 13.59 -10.32
C GLN A 150 -14.02 14.11 -11.00
N PHE A 151 -14.02 14.23 -12.33
CA PHE A 151 -15.21 14.58 -13.12
C PHE A 151 -16.33 13.58 -12.86
N ALA A 152 -16.05 12.28 -12.97
CA ALA A 152 -17.04 11.24 -12.70
C ALA A 152 -17.56 11.32 -11.25
N CYS A 153 -16.72 11.77 -10.31
CA CYS A 153 -17.16 12.04 -8.95
C CYS A 153 -18.21 13.14 -8.85
N ASN A 154 -17.96 14.27 -9.53
CA ASN A 154 -18.81 15.45 -9.54
C ASN A 154 -20.09 15.25 -10.38
N ASP A 155 -20.01 14.41 -11.42
CA ASP A 155 -21.08 14.18 -12.39
C ASP A 155 -22.30 13.46 -11.82
N GLY A 156 -22.09 12.68 -10.76
CA GLY A 156 -23.17 12.10 -9.97
C GLY A 156 -22.92 10.65 -9.59
N LYS A 157 -24.02 9.98 -9.22
CA LYS A 157 -24.00 8.61 -8.70
C LYS A 157 -23.99 7.52 -9.78
N VAL A 158 -24.32 7.86 -11.02
CA VAL A 158 -24.42 6.92 -12.15
C VAL A 158 -23.63 7.47 -13.32
N LEU A 159 -22.88 6.61 -14.02
CA LEU A 159 -22.09 7.03 -15.18
C LEU A 159 -23.01 7.39 -16.36
N ALA A 160 -22.90 8.62 -16.85
CA ALA A 160 -23.59 9.09 -18.04
C ALA A 160 -23.07 8.41 -19.33
N PRO A 161 -23.87 8.35 -20.42
CA PRO A 161 -23.47 7.66 -21.65
C PRO A 161 -22.18 8.20 -22.31
N ASP A 162 -21.96 9.51 -22.24
CA ASP A 162 -20.76 10.16 -22.79
C ASP A 162 -19.50 9.86 -21.96
N VAL A 163 -19.62 9.81 -20.63
CA VAL A 163 -18.57 9.34 -19.71
C VAL A 163 -18.20 7.89 -20.01
N LYS A 164 -19.19 7.02 -20.23
CA LYS A 164 -18.97 5.62 -20.63
C LYS A 164 -18.20 5.52 -21.94
N LYS A 165 -18.64 6.25 -22.96
CA LYS A 165 -18.00 6.31 -24.27
C LYS A 165 -16.54 6.78 -24.17
N LEU A 166 -16.25 7.78 -23.35
CA LEU A 166 -14.89 8.24 -23.14
C LEU A 166 -14.05 7.16 -22.42
N PHE A 167 -14.58 6.52 -21.38
CA PHE A 167 -13.90 5.43 -20.67
C PHE A 167 -13.55 4.25 -21.60
N GLU A 168 -14.49 3.82 -22.46
CA GLU A 168 -14.25 2.79 -23.49
C GLU A 168 -13.19 3.22 -24.51
N LYS A 169 -13.20 4.49 -24.92
CA LYS A 169 -12.18 5.04 -25.80
C LYS A 169 -10.79 4.93 -25.16
N ILE A 170 -10.63 5.38 -23.91
CA ILE A 170 -9.36 5.28 -23.18
C ILE A 170 -8.88 3.82 -23.13
N LEU A 171 -9.76 2.88 -22.76
CA LEU A 171 -9.41 1.46 -22.69
C LEU A 171 -8.97 0.85 -24.02
N SER A 172 -9.50 1.34 -25.14
CA SER A 172 -9.19 0.81 -26.48
C SER A 172 -7.99 1.49 -27.14
N SER A 173 -7.75 2.78 -26.86
CA SER A 173 -6.68 3.55 -27.49
C SER A 173 -5.41 3.64 -26.65
N ASP A 174 -5.49 3.56 -25.32
CA ASP A 174 -4.33 3.78 -24.46
C ASP A 174 -3.59 2.48 -24.11
N SER A 175 -2.36 2.38 -24.59
CA SER A 175 -1.43 1.27 -24.34
C SER A 175 -0.30 1.62 -23.36
N SER A 176 -0.34 2.80 -22.72
CA SER A 176 0.73 3.22 -21.81
C SER A 176 0.55 2.63 -20.41
N ASN A 177 1.65 2.17 -19.81
CA ASN A 177 1.61 1.63 -18.44
C ASN A 177 1.15 2.66 -17.39
N PRO A 178 1.57 3.95 -17.45
CA PRO A 178 1.14 4.97 -16.49
C PRO A 178 -0.37 5.21 -16.48
N VAL A 179 -1.02 5.27 -17.64
CA VAL A 179 -2.48 5.46 -17.71
C VAL A 179 -3.20 4.18 -17.26
N ARG A 180 -2.69 3.00 -17.62
CA ARG A 180 -3.21 1.71 -17.12
C ARG A 180 -3.15 1.60 -15.61
N PHE A 181 -2.05 2.04 -14.99
CA PHE A 181 -1.94 2.14 -13.54
C PHE A 181 -3.07 2.99 -12.95
N LEU A 182 -3.33 4.18 -13.50
CA LEU A 182 -4.40 5.04 -13.00
C LEU A 182 -5.80 4.45 -13.22
N ILE A 183 -6.01 3.69 -14.30
CA ILE A 183 -7.27 2.95 -14.52
C ILE A 183 -7.54 2.00 -13.37
N GLY A 184 -6.55 1.19 -12.99
CA GLY A 184 -6.64 0.31 -11.83
C GLY A 184 -6.83 1.08 -10.53
N HIS A 185 -6.01 2.12 -10.33
CA HIS A 185 -6.01 2.93 -9.12
C HIS A 185 -7.36 3.59 -8.85
N HIS A 186 -8.02 4.14 -9.87
CA HIS A 186 -9.32 4.80 -9.71
C HIS A 186 -10.52 3.88 -10.01
N LEU A 187 -10.32 2.57 -10.19
CA LEU A 187 -11.39 1.63 -10.58
C LEU A 187 -12.62 1.70 -9.67
N GLY A 188 -12.41 1.84 -8.35
CA GLY A 188 -13.50 1.95 -7.38
C GLY A 188 -14.47 3.11 -7.68
N ILE A 189 -13.97 4.25 -8.16
CA ILE A 189 -14.79 5.42 -8.51
C ILE A 189 -15.82 5.06 -9.59
N PHE A 190 -15.39 4.35 -10.63
CA PHE A 190 -16.25 3.97 -11.73
C PHE A 190 -17.13 2.76 -11.37
N TYR A 191 -16.57 1.75 -10.71
CA TYR A 191 -17.28 0.54 -10.32
C TYR A 191 -18.53 0.83 -9.49
N PHE A 192 -18.41 1.67 -8.44
CA PHE A 192 -19.55 1.96 -7.56
C PHE A 192 -20.61 2.86 -8.19
N ARG A 193 -20.32 3.50 -9.33
CA ARG A 193 -21.29 4.30 -10.08
C ARG A 193 -22.07 3.49 -11.10
N ASP A 194 -21.46 2.47 -11.70
CA ASP A 194 -22.16 1.54 -12.58
C ASP A 194 -21.48 0.16 -12.60
N LYS A 195 -21.84 -0.67 -11.62
CA LYS A 195 -21.25 -1.99 -11.40
C LYS A 195 -21.40 -2.89 -12.61
N SER A 196 -22.62 -2.96 -13.16
CA SER A 196 -22.95 -3.84 -14.28
C SER A 196 -22.17 -3.49 -15.56
N TYR A 197 -21.92 -2.19 -15.77
CA TYR A 197 -21.14 -1.70 -16.88
C TYR A 197 -19.65 -2.01 -16.69
N ILE A 198 -19.09 -1.67 -15.53
CA ILE A 198 -17.66 -1.87 -15.26
C ILE A 198 -17.29 -3.36 -15.23
N GLN A 199 -18.17 -4.23 -14.70
CA GLN A 199 -17.98 -5.67 -14.74
C GLN A 199 -17.76 -6.22 -16.16
N LYS A 200 -18.49 -5.69 -17.15
CA LYS A 200 -18.33 -6.08 -18.57
C LYS A 200 -16.99 -5.61 -19.16
N LEU A 201 -16.39 -4.58 -18.58
CA LEU A 201 -15.11 -4.01 -19.03
C LEU A 201 -13.89 -4.60 -18.32
N LEU A 202 -14.07 -5.42 -17.28
CA LEU A 202 -12.96 -6.01 -16.53
C LEU A 202 -11.93 -6.73 -17.43
N PRO A 203 -12.32 -7.53 -18.45
CA PRO A 203 -11.35 -8.14 -19.35
C PRO A 203 -10.49 -7.14 -20.14
N ASN A 204 -10.99 -5.92 -20.35
CA ASN A 204 -10.25 -4.84 -21.02
C ASN A 204 -9.41 -4.01 -20.04
N ILE A 205 -9.83 -3.94 -18.77
CA ILE A 205 -9.09 -3.28 -17.69
C ILE A 205 -7.90 -4.16 -17.27
N PHE A 206 -8.15 -5.46 -17.08
CA PHE A 206 -7.20 -6.49 -16.68
C PHE A 206 -7.11 -7.58 -17.76
N PRO A 207 -6.37 -7.35 -18.86
CA PRO A 207 -6.31 -8.28 -19.99
C PRO A 207 -5.44 -9.52 -19.70
N ASN A 208 -5.83 -10.35 -18.72
CA ASN A 208 -5.11 -11.55 -18.28
C ASN A 208 -5.24 -12.76 -19.23
N ALA A 209 -6.17 -12.72 -20.19
CA ALA A 209 -6.34 -13.75 -21.21
C ALA A 209 -5.46 -13.54 -22.46
N ASP A 210 -4.89 -12.35 -22.64
CA ASP A 210 -4.09 -11.97 -23.82
C ASP A 210 -2.62 -11.78 -23.41
N ILE A 211 -1.79 -12.77 -23.74
CA ILE A 211 -0.36 -12.77 -23.40
C ILE A 211 0.39 -11.56 -23.97
N THR A 212 -0.10 -10.96 -25.06
CA THR A 212 0.53 -9.77 -25.67
C THR A 212 0.29 -8.49 -24.86
N LYS A 213 -0.66 -8.54 -23.91
CA LYS A 213 -1.07 -7.41 -23.07
C LYS A 213 -0.67 -7.56 -21.61
N GLU A 214 0.25 -8.48 -21.31
CA GLU A 214 0.74 -8.75 -19.96
C GLU A 214 1.18 -7.48 -19.22
N LYS A 215 1.93 -6.58 -19.86
CA LYS A 215 2.36 -5.30 -19.27
C LYS A 215 1.17 -4.43 -18.83
N LEU A 216 0.10 -4.40 -19.63
CA LEU A 216 -1.12 -3.64 -19.32
C LEU A 216 -1.86 -4.26 -18.15
N PHE A 217 -1.92 -5.60 -18.08
CA PHE A 217 -2.47 -6.30 -16.92
C PHE A 217 -1.70 -5.89 -15.65
N PHE A 218 -0.37 -6.02 -15.64
CA PHE A 218 0.43 -5.70 -14.47
C PHE A 218 0.30 -4.25 -14.04
N ALA A 219 0.28 -3.31 -14.98
CA ALA A 219 0.10 -1.89 -14.66
C ALA A 219 -1.27 -1.62 -14.02
N SER A 220 -2.36 -2.09 -14.64
CA SER A 220 -3.71 -1.96 -14.05
C SER A 220 -3.83 -2.67 -12.70
N TRP A 221 -3.27 -3.87 -12.58
CA TRP A 221 -3.35 -4.67 -11.36
C TRP A 221 -2.58 -4.02 -10.20
N GLU A 222 -1.37 -3.54 -10.47
CA GLU A 222 -0.58 -2.76 -9.51
C GLU A 222 -1.36 -1.52 -9.03
N GLY A 223 -1.97 -0.77 -9.96
CA GLY A 223 -2.77 0.40 -9.63
C GLY A 223 -3.93 0.06 -8.70
N TYR A 224 -4.66 -1.03 -8.98
CA TYR A 224 -5.76 -1.52 -8.15
C TYR A 224 -5.28 -1.93 -6.75
N LEU A 225 -4.20 -2.71 -6.65
CA LEU A 225 -3.62 -3.15 -5.39
C LEU A 225 -2.99 -2.00 -4.57
N ALA A 226 -2.61 -0.90 -5.22
CA ALA A 226 -2.05 0.26 -4.55
C ALA A 226 -3.10 1.14 -3.83
N ASN A 227 -4.39 0.93 -4.09
CA ASN A 227 -5.48 1.67 -3.44
C ASN A 227 -6.07 0.87 -2.25
N LYS A 228 -7.08 1.42 -1.59
CA LYS A 228 -7.81 0.74 -0.52
C LYS A 228 -8.64 -0.43 -1.05
N LEU A 229 -8.76 -1.47 -0.23
CA LEU A 229 -9.64 -2.58 -0.49
C LEU A 229 -11.11 -2.16 -0.36
N TYR A 230 -11.94 -2.62 -1.31
CA TYR A 230 -13.39 -2.55 -1.22
C TYR A 230 -13.96 -3.97 -1.32
N GLY A 231 -14.60 -4.48 -0.27
CA GLY A 231 -15.04 -5.89 -0.20
C GLY A 231 -15.93 -6.34 -1.38
N GLU A 232 -16.86 -5.50 -1.85
CA GLU A 232 -17.69 -5.86 -3.00
C GLU A 232 -16.88 -5.96 -4.31
N LEU A 233 -15.90 -5.08 -4.49
CA LEU A 233 -15.01 -5.12 -5.65
C LEU A 233 -14.04 -6.30 -5.55
N PHE A 234 -13.59 -6.66 -4.33
CA PHE A 234 -12.81 -7.87 -4.09
C PHE A 234 -13.57 -9.12 -4.55
N VAL A 235 -14.85 -9.26 -4.15
CA VAL A 235 -15.71 -10.37 -4.58
C VAL A 235 -15.82 -10.44 -6.11
N THR A 236 -15.98 -9.28 -6.75
CA THR A 236 -16.06 -9.20 -8.22
C THR A 236 -14.74 -9.57 -8.91
N LEU A 237 -13.60 -9.31 -8.27
CA LEU A 237 -12.27 -9.53 -8.84
C LEU A 237 -11.61 -10.84 -8.42
N ARG A 238 -12.35 -11.77 -7.79
CA ARG A 238 -11.79 -13.02 -7.25
C ARG A 238 -11.00 -13.84 -8.28
N ASP A 239 -11.46 -13.91 -9.53
CA ASP A 239 -10.75 -14.63 -10.59
C ASP A 239 -9.40 -13.97 -10.95
N TYR A 240 -9.30 -12.64 -10.82
CA TYR A 240 -8.05 -11.90 -11.03
C TYR A 240 -7.08 -12.06 -9.86
N TYR A 241 -7.59 -12.14 -8.62
CA TYR A 241 -6.77 -12.56 -7.48
C TYR A 241 -6.24 -13.98 -7.67
N GLN A 242 -7.10 -14.91 -8.10
CA GLN A 242 -6.70 -16.30 -8.38
C GLN A 242 -5.58 -16.35 -9.44
N TYR A 243 -5.76 -15.61 -10.53
CA TYR A 243 -4.76 -15.47 -11.58
C TYR A 243 -3.44 -14.89 -11.03
N ALA A 244 -3.51 -13.79 -10.28
CA ALA A 244 -2.33 -13.11 -9.73
C ALA A 244 -1.55 -13.99 -8.74
N ILE A 245 -2.23 -14.80 -7.93
CA ILE A 245 -1.59 -15.77 -7.03
C ILE A 245 -0.81 -16.82 -7.83
N ALA A 246 -1.36 -17.27 -8.96
CA ALA A 246 -0.73 -18.29 -9.81
C ALA A 246 0.46 -17.77 -10.64
N LEU A 247 0.69 -16.46 -10.70
CA LEU A 247 1.82 -15.88 -11.42
C LEU A 247 3.14 -16.19 -10.72
N ASN A 248 4.15 -16.51 -11.53
CA ASN A 248 5.53 -16.65 -11.07
C ASN A 248 6.13 -15.23 -10.88
N PRO A 249 6.63 -14.86 -9.68
CA PRO A 249 7.29 -13.57 -9.48
C PRO A 249 8.45 -13.30 -10.44
N ASP A 250 9.15 -14.34 -10.92
CA ASP A 250 10.24 -14.18 -11.91
C ASP A 250 9.74 -13.74 -13.29
N SER A 251 8.43 -13.87 -13.58
CA SER A 251 7.83 -13.40 -14.83
C SER A 251 7.32 -11.96 -14.74
N TYR A 252 7.47 -11.30 -13.60
CA TYR A 252 7.06 -9.91 -13.46
C TYR A 252 7.91 -9.01 -14.37
N PRO A 253 7.31 -7.99 -15.00
CA PRO A 253 8.06 -7.03 -15.79
C PRO A 253 9.20 -6.39 -14.99
N ASP A 254 10.42 -6.42 -15.51
CA ASP A 254 11.56 -5.73 -14.89
C ASP A 254 11.36 -4.22 -14.96
N ARG A 255 10.90 -3.64 -13.86
CA ARG A 255 10.65 -2.21 -13.70
C ARG A 255 10.56 -1.80 -12.25
N GLU A 256 10.62 -0.49 -12.00
CA GLU A 256 10.25 0.07 -10.71
C GLU A 256 8.73 -0.07 -10.49
N TYR A 257 8.36 -0.51 -9.29
CA TYR A 257 6.98 -0.62 -8.84
C TYR A 257 6.70 0.45 -7.78
N PHE A 258 5.49 0.99 -7.78
CA PHE A 258 5.02 1.90 -6.73
C PHE A 258 5.07 1.22 -5.35
N LYS A 259 4.69 -0.06 -5.31
CA LYS A 259 4.85 -1.00 -4.19
C LYS A 259 5.01 -2.42 -4.73
N GLY A 260 5.64 -3.33 -3.99
CA GLY A 260 5.80 -4.71 -4.44
C GLY A 260 4.45 -5.38 -4.73
N LEU A 261 4.34 -6.06 -5.88
CA LEU A 261 3.10 -6.75 -6.29
C LEU A 261 2.70 -7.84 -5.29
N ASP A 262 3.66 -8.64 -4.85
CA ASP A 262 3.44 -9.71 -3.88
C ASP A 262 3.05 -9.17 -2.50
N GLU A 263 3.69 -8.07 -2.08
CA GLU A 263 3.40 -7.40 -0.83
C GLU A 263 1.98 -6.83 -0.82
N THR A 264 1.61 -6.07 -1.86
CA THR A 264 0.29 -5.45 -1.96
C THR A 264 -0.84 -6.46 -2.18
N LEU A 265 -0.58 -7.55 -2.92
CA LEU A 265 -1.51 -8.67 -3.04
C LEU A 265 -1.80 -9.30 -1.67
N ALA A 266 -0.76 -9.58 -0.89
CA ALA A 266 -0.89 -10.13 0.45
C ALA A 266 -1.60 -9.16 1.41
N ALA A 267 -1.28 -7.86 1.35
CA ALA A 267 -1.95 -6.83 2.14
C ALA A 267 -3.46 -6.74 1.83
N HIS A 268 -3.85 -6.82 0.56
CA HIS A 268 -5.27 -6.87 0.17
C HIS A 268 -5.98 -8.12 0.72
N LEU A 269 -5.38 -9.30 0.60
CA LEU A 269 -5.95 -10.53 1.14
C LEU A 269 -6.01 -10.51 2.68
N ALA A 270 -5.03 -9.89 3.33
CA ALA A 270 -5.01 -9.67 4.78
C ALA A 270 -6.10 -8.69 5.25
N LEU A 271 -6.34 -7.61 4.50
CA LEU A 271 -7.44 -6.68 4.74
C LEU A 271 -8.79 -7.39 4.59
N GLU A 272 -8.98 -8.17 3.52
CA GLU A 272 -10.21 -8.93 3.31
C GLU A 272 -10.42 -9.94 4.45
N TYR A 273 -9.36 -10.65 4.83
CA TYR A 273 -9.41 -11.59 5.95
C TYR A 273 -9.77 -10.90 7.27
N SER A 274 -9.23 -9.71 7.52
CA SER A 274 -9.40 -9.04 8.81
C SER A 274 -10.76 -8.37 8.96
N HIS A 275 -11.29 -7.78 7.89
CA HIS A 275 -12.45 -6.89 7.94
C HIS A 275 -13.73 -7.44 7.29
N PHE A 276 -13.62 -8.52 6.49
CA PHE A 276 -14.72 -9.04 5.69
C PHE A 276 -14.85 -10.58 5.84
N ASP A 277 -15.59 -11.22 4.94
CA ASP A 277 -16.01 -12.63 5.05
C ASP A 277 -14.96 -13.65 4.61
N PHE A 278 -13.80 -13.20 4.12
CA PHE A 278 -12.72 -14.11 3.70
C PHE A 278 -12.17 -14.89 4.88
N SER A 279 -12.09 -16.23 4.75
CA SER A 279 -11.83 -17.14 5.87
C SER A 279 -10.88 -18.26 5.48
N ILE A 280 -10.41 -19.01 6.48
CA ILE A 280 -9.49 -20.14 6.28
C ILE A 280 -10.08 -21.29 5.44
N ASN A 281 -11.41 -21.36 5.35
CA ASN A 281 -12.12 -22.37 4.56
C ASN A 281 -12.36 -21.94 3.11
N ASP A 282 -11.92 -20.74 2.74
CA ASP A 282 -12.09 -20.21 1.40
C ASP A 282 -11.07 -20.84 0.43
N LEU A 283 -11.50 -21.17 -0.79
CA LEU A 283 -10.64 -21.77 -1.81
C LEU A 283 -9.50 -20.83 -2.27
N LEU A 284 -9.76 -19.53 -2.35
CA LEU A 284 -8.75 -18.53 -2.71
C LEU A 284 -7.74 -18.36 -1.56
N PHE A 285 -8.19 -18.46 -0.30
CA PHE A 285 -7.30 -18.50 0.87
C PHE A 285 -6.40 -19.73 0.81
N THR A 286 -6.99 -20.90 0.56
CA THR A 286 -6.25 -22.16 0.41
C THR A 286 -5.22 -22.07 -0.72
N LEU A 287 -5.60 -21.49 -1.87
CA LEU A 287 -4.68 -21.30 -3.00
C LEU A 287 -3.53 -20.35 -2.64
N PHE A 288 -3.82 -19.22 -1.99
CA PHE A 288 -2.80 -18.26 -1.57
C PHE A 288 -1.75 -18.91 -0.66
N TRP A 289 -2.20 -19.67 0.35
CA TRP A 289 -1.30 -20.28 1.32
C TRP A 289 -0.62 -21.56 0.83
N SER A 290 -1.22 -22.29 -0.13
CA SER A 290 -0.59 -23.46 -0.74
C SER A 290 0.44 -23.12 -1.81
N THR A 291 0.42 -21.88 -2.32
CA THR A 291 1.40 -21.36 -3.28
C THR A 291 2.62 -20.79 -2.54
N PRO A 292 3.79 -21.43 -2.58
CA PRO A 292 4.95 -20.98 -1.81
C PRO A 292 5.44 -19.60 -2.29
N ASN A 293 5.44 -18.62 -1.41
CA ASN A 293 6.04 -17.30 -1.63
C ASN A 293 6.31 -16.62 -0.28
N ASP A 294 7.58 -16.52 0.07
CA ASP A 294 8.05 -15.95 1.35
C ASP A 294 7.51 -14.53 1.60
N THR A 295 7.54 -13.68 0.57
CA THR A 295 7.11 -12.28 0.66
C THR A 295 5.61 -12.20 0.93
N ARG A 296 4.79 -12.94 0.17
CA ARG A 296 3.33 -12.95 0.33
C ARG A 296 2.92 -13.45 1.71
N GLN A 297 3.45 -14.59 2.13
CA GLN A 297 3.08 -15.21 3.42
C GLN A 297 3.51 -14.32 4.60
N TYR A 298 4.74 -13.79 4.57
CA TYR A 298 5.22 -12.83 5.58
C TYR A 298 4.39 -11.55 5.62
N GLU A 299 4.12 -10.95 4.46
CA GLU A 299 3.40 -9.68 4.40
C GLU A 299 1.96 -9.86 4.90
N PHE A 300 1.30 -10.98 4.59
CA PHE A 300 -0.03 -11.27 5.13
C PHE A 300 -0.03 -11.25 6.67
N VAL A 301 0.90 -11.97 7.30
CA VAL A 301 0.99 -12.05 8.77
C VAL A 301 1.34 -10.69 9.37
N SER A 302 2.40 -10.06 8.87
CA SER A 302 2.91 -8.80 9.43
C SER A 302 1.94 -7.64 9.20
N PHE A 303 1.21 -7.63 8.08
CA PHE A 303 0.25 -6.58 7.76
C PHE A 303 -0.92 -6.61 8.73
N ILE A 304 -1.50 -7.77 9.04
CA ILE A 304 -2.57 -7.90 10.06
C ILE A 304 -2.12 -7.31 11.40
N GLY A 305 -0.90 -7.66 11.84
CA GLY A 305 -0.33 -7.14 13.08
C GLY A 305 -0.28 -5.61 13.10
N ARG A 306 0.32 -5.03 12.05
CA ARG A 306 0.44 -3.57 11.87
C ARG A 306 -0.92 -2.87 11.74
N SER A 307 -1.84 -3.44 10.98
CA SER A 307 -3.11 -2.79 10.60
C SER A 307 -4.19 -2.91 11.67
N CYS A 308 -4.12 -3.92 12.54
CA CYS A 308 -5.17 -4.23 13.50
C CYS A 308 -4.70 -4.19 14.97
N LEU A 309 -3.46 -4.60 15.26
CA LEU A 309 -3.04 -4.91 16.63
C LEU A 309 -2.06 -3.90 17.22
N THR A 310 -1.17 -3.31 16.41
CA THR A 310 -0.11 -2.41 16.90
C THR A 310 -0.27 -0.95 16.48
N ARG A 311 -1.32 -0.63 15.72
CA ARG A 311 -1.69 0.76 15.44
C ARG A 311 -2.00 1.54 16.72
N ASP A 312 -1.79 2.85 16.71
CA ASP A 312 -2.01 3.74 17.86
C ASP A 312 -3.38 3.57 18.54
N GLN A 313 -4.42 3.34 17.72
CA GLN A 313 -5.81 3.23 18.15
C GLN A 313 -6.23 1.80 18.50
N ALA A 314 -5.34 0.81 18.40
CA ALA A 314 -5.69 -0.60 18.59
C ALA A 314 -6.36 -0.85 19.95
N GLY A 315 -7.35 -1.74 20.00
CA GLY A 315 -8.10 -2.05 21.23
C GLY A 315 -9.47 -2.60 20.90
N ASP A 316 -10.16 -3.13 21.90
CA ASP A 316 -11.47 -3.79 21.71
C ASP A 316 -12.48 -2.91 20.99
N LYS A 317 -12.59 -1.63 21.40
CA LYS A 317 -13.46 -0.67 20.74
C LYS A 317 -13.10 -0.45 19.28
N TRP A 318 -11.81 -0.32 18.96
CA TRP A 318 -11.38 -0.13 17.57
C TRP A 318 -11.65 -1.37 16.72
N LEU A 319 -11.41 -2.56 17.28
CA LEU A 319 -11.72 -3.83 16.60
C LEU A 319 -13.21 -3.95 16.31
N GLU A 320 -14.07 -3.62 17.28
CA GLU A 320 -15.53 -3.59 17.12
C GLU A 320 -15.98 -2.59 16.06
N ASP A 321 -15.53 -1.33 16.16
CA ASP A 321 -15.86 -0.23 15.23
C ASP A 321 -15.42 -0.52 13.78
N ASN A 322 -14.40 -1.37 13.59
CA ASN A 322 -13.86 -1.73 12.27
C ASN A 322 -14.20 -3.17 11.85
N HIS A 323 -15.14 -3.82 12.54
CA HIS A 323 -15.62 -5.18 12.27
C HIS A 323 -14.51 -6.26 12.23
N VAL A 324 -13.47 -6.09 13.04
CA VAL A 324 -12.37 -7.05 13.16
C VAL A 324 -12.64 -8.00 14.32
N SER A 325 -12.75 -9.30 14.04
CA SER A 325 -12.92 -10.31 15.07
C SER A 325 -11.58 -10.76 15.66
N LYS A 326 -11.35 -10.48 16.95
CA LYS A 326 -10.18 -10.96 17.69
C LYS A 326 -10.07 -12.49 17.64
N GLU A 327 -11.19 -13.18 17.80
CA GLU A 327 -11.25 -14.64 17.75
C GLU A 327 -10.83 -15.18 16.37
N LYS A 328 -11.21 -14.49 15.29
CA LYS A 328 -10.80 -14.85 13.92
C LYS A 328 -9.28 -14.74 13.75
N LEU A 329 -8.67 -13.67 14.27
CA LEU A 329 -7.21 -13.50 14.23
C LEU A 329 -6.47 -14.57 15.06
N MET A 330 -6.99 -14.91 16.24
CA MET A 330 -6.43 -15.99 17.07
C MET A 330 -6.55 -17.35 16.36
N LYS A 331 -7.71 -17.65 15.76
CA LYS A 331 -7.93 -18.86 14.96
C LYS A 331 -6.99 -18.93 13.76
N PHE A 332 -6.68 -17.81 13.11
CA PHE A 332 -5.68 -17.75 12.05
C PHE A 332 -4.30 -18.18 12.54
N TRP A 333 -3.87 -17.67 13.70
CA TRP A 333 -2.57 -18.01 14.26
C TRP A 333 -2.47 -19.51 14.58
N ASP A 334 -3.47 -20.07 15.26
CA ASP A 334 -3.54 -21.50 15.54
C ASP A 334 -3.54 -22.34 14.25
N TRP A 335 -4.31 -21.93 13.25
CA TRP A 335 -4.35 -22.58 11.95
C TRP A 335 -2.97 -22.56 11.27
N LEU A 336 -2.28 -21.42 11.24
CA LEU A 336 -0.98 -21.30 10.58
C LEU A 336 0.10 -22.15 11.29
N LEU A 337 0.00 -22.34 12.60
CA LEU A 337 0.90 -23.20 13.36
C LEU A 337 0.64 -24.70 13.13
N SER A 338 -0.60 -25.08 12.84
CA SER A 338 -1.04 -26.49 12.76
C SER A 338 -1.26 -27.01 11.34
N THR A 339 -1.30 -26.14 10.33
CA THR A 339 -1.54 -26.52 8.94
C THR A 339 -0.38 -27.34 8.35
N ASP A 340 -0.73 -28.29 7.48
CA ASP A 340 0.22 -29.10 6.71
C ASP A 340 0.65 -28.43 5.39
N LEU A 341 0.14 -27.21 5.12
CA LEU A 341 0.56 -26.42 3.96
C LEU A 341 2.03 -26.01 4.06
N PRO A 342 2.71 -25.79 2.92
CA PRO A 342 4.10 -25.35 2.90
C PRO A 342 4.23 -23.89 3.35
N ILE A 343 4.32 -23.69 4.67
CA ILE A 343 4.55 -22.37 5.26
C ILE A 343 6.04 -22.12 5.42
N THR A 344 6.48 -20.97 4.91
CA THR A 344 7.88 -20.55 4.96
C THR A 344 8.24 -20.09 6.38
N PRO A 345 9.47 -20.35 6.87
CA PRO A 345 9.89 -19.88 8.20
C PRO A 345 9.74 -18.36 8.39
N LYS A 346 9.92 -17.60 7.30
CA LYS A 346 9.77 -16.14 7.29
C LYS A 346 8.34 -15.70 7.63
N ALA A 347 7.31 -16.45 7.26
CA ALA A 347 5.92 -16.10 7.60
C ALA A 347 5.73 -15.91 9.11
N PHE A 348 6.38 -16.76 9.92
CA PHE A 348 6.27 -16.74 11.36
C PHE A 348 7.02 -15.57 12.02
N SER A 349 8.04 -14.97 11.36
CA SER A 349 8.71 -13.78 11.91
C SER A 349 7.80 -12.56 11.98
N GLY A 350 6.77 -12.51 11.12
CA GLY A 350 5.78 -11.43 11.07
C GLY A 350 4.91 -11.32 12.33
N PHE A 351 4.84 -12.35 13.17
CA PHE A 351 4.08 -12.30 14.43
C PHE A 351 4.67 -11.37 15.49
N GLY A 352 5.89 -10.85 15.32
CA GLY A 352 6.36 -9.78 16.21
C GLY A 352 5.49 -8.52 16.13
N PHE A 353 4.92 -8.23 14.96
CA PHE A 353 3.91 -7.17 14.79
C PHE A 353 2.55 -7.47 15.41
N TRP A 354 2.34 -8.63 16.04
CA TRP A 354 1.09 -8.93 16.76
C TRP A 354 1.17 -8.55 18.24
N ILE A 355 2.35 -8.14 18.71
CA ILE A 355 2.60 -7.81 20.10
C ILE A 355 2.51 -6.30 20.26
N ASN A 356 1.36 -5.80 20.73
CA ASN A 356 1.24 -4.39 21.06
C ASN A 356 2.13 -4.06 22.28
N PRO A 357 3.05 -3.07 22.18
CA PRO A 357 3.99 -2.75 23.25
C PRO A 357 3.32 -2.15 24.48
N ASP A 358 2.23 -1.41 24.29
CA ASP A 358 1.69 -0.54 25.33
C ASP A 358 0.57 -1.21 26.14
N LYS A 359 -0.09 -2.23 25.58
CA LYS A 359 -1.29 -2.84 26.19
C LYS A 359 -1.62 -4.22 25.64
N GLU A 360 -2.41 -4.95 26.40
CA GLU A 360 -3.04 -6.18 25.96
C GLU A 360 -4.13 -5.92 24.91
N ILE A 361 -4.02 -6.62 23.78
CA ILE A 361 -5.02 -6.62 22.71
C ILE A 361 -5.49 -8.05 22.47
N ILE A 362 -4.57 -9.00 22.35
CA ILE A 362 -4.82 -10.44 22.36
C ILE A 362 -4.50 -10.97 23.75
N ASP A 363 -5.27 -11.97 24.20
CA ASP A 363 -5.02 -12.69 25.46
C ASP A 363 -3.54 -13.04 25.61
N GLU A 364 -2.91 -12.57 26.68
CA GLU A 364 -1.45 -12.70 26.86
C GLU A 364 -1.00 -14.15 26.91
N LYS A 365 -1.80 -15.04 27.54
CA LYS A 365 -1.43 -16.45 27.66
C LYS A 365 -1.46 -17.15 26.29
N PHE A 366 -2.47 -16.87 25.48
CA PHE A 366 -2.55 -17.32 24.09
C PHE A 366 -1.36 -16.79 23.28
N LEU A 367 -1.09 -15.48 23.37
CA LEU A 367 -0.03 -14.81 22.61
C LEU A 367 1.32 -15.45 22.91
N VAL A 368 1.68 -15.62 24.18
CA VAL A 368 3.00 -16.15 24.58
C VAL A 368 3.18 -17.59 24.13
N LYS A 369 2.14 -18.43 24.31
CA LYS A 369 2.15 -19.82 23.84
C LYS A 369 2.39 -19.89 22.33
N ASN A 370 1.63 -19.13 21.55
CA ASN A 370 1.72 -19.17 20.09
C ASN A 370 3.00 -18.50 19.56
N LEU A 371 3.51 -17.48 20.26
CA LEU A 371 4.80 -16.86 19.95
C LEU A 371 5.95 -17.85 20.14
N ALA A 372 5.95 -18.66 21.21
CA ALA A 372 6.96 -19.68 21.42
C ALA A 372 7.04 -20.67 20.24
N ALA A 373 5.89 -21.17 19.79
CA ALA A 373 5.78 -22.06 18.65
C ALA A 373 6.14 -21.38 17.32
N SER A 374 5.81 -20.10 17.16
CA SER A 374 6.16 -19.31 15.96
C SER A 374 7.66 -19.11 15.85
N LEU A 375 8.33 -18.79 16.97
CA LEU A 375 9.79 -18.67 17.03
C LEU A 375 10.50 -19.97 16.73
N GLU A 376 9.94 -21.12 17.16
CA GLU A 376 10.51 -22.42 16.79
C GLU A 376 10.45 -22.61 15.27
N LYS A 377 9.30 -22.35 14.64
CA LYS A 377 9.12 -22.48 13.18
C LYS A 377 9.92 -21.45 12.38
N SER A 378 10.14 -20.25 12.92
CA SER A 378 10.96 -19.20 12.29
C SER A 378 12.46 -19.34 12.54
N LYS A 379 12.89 -20.36 13.30
CA LYS A 379 14.28 -20.52 13.75
C LYS A 379 14.78 -19.30 14.54
N GLY A 380 13.88 -18.76 15.36
CA GLY A 380 14.08 -17.61 16.25
C GLY A 380 14.10 -16.26 15.56
N ALA A 381 13.81 -16.19 14.26
CA ALA A 381 13.60 -14.92 13.59
C ALA A 381 12.30 -14.27 14.06
N LEU A 382 12.36 -13.00 14.44
CA LEU A 382 11.21 -12.19 14.84
C LEU A 382 11.42 -10.76 14.36
N ASP A 383 10.50 -10.27 13.55
CA ASP A 383 10.55 -8.90 13.08
C ASP A 383 9.79 -7.99 14.06
N TRP A 384 10.36 -6.81 14.34
CA TRP A 384 9.81 -5.84 15.29
C TRP A 384 9.59 -6.43 16.70
N ASP A 385 10.70 -6.86 17.31
CA ASP A 385 10.75 -7.42 18.66
C ASP A 385 10.53 -6.40 19.78
N TYR A 386 10.39 -5.11 19.47
CA TYR A 386 10.14 -4.04 20.44
C TYR A 386 8.92 -4.35 21.32
N GLY A 387 7.81 -4.80 20.73
CA GLY A 387 6.61 -5.19 21.47
C GLY A 387 6.86 -6.35 22.44
N LEU A 388 7.66 -7.34 22.03
CA LEU A 388 8.09 -8.43 22.90
C LEU A 388 8.92 -7.89 24.07
N MET A 389 9.93 -7.05 23.81
CA MET A 389 10.82 -6.55 24.86
C MET A 389 10.08 -5.72 25.91
N GLN A 390 9.13 -4.87 25.50
CA GLN A 390 8.32 -4.09 26.44
C GLN A 390 7.46 -4.95 27.37
N ARG A 391 7.09 -6.17 26.95
CA ARG A 391 6.10 -7.00 27.65
C ARG A 391 6.61 -8.33 28.17
N ILE A 392 7.86 -8.69 27.88
CA ILE A 392 8.41 -10.01 28.22
C ILE A 392 8.38 -10.29 29.74
N ARG A 393 8.43 -9.24 30.55
CA ARG A 393 8.28 -9.34 32.01
C ARG A 393 6.86 -9.78 32.40
N VAL A 394 5.84 -9.17 31.81
CA VAL A 394 4.43 -9.52 32.05
C VAL A 394 4.17 -10.95 31.58
N PHE A 395 4.73 -11.33 30.42
CA PHE A 395 4.65 -12.68 29.89
C PHE A 395 5.26 -13.72 30.84
N ALA A 396 6.40 -13.40 31.46
CA ALA A 396 7.03 -14.26 32.45
C ALA A 396 6.17 -14.48 33.71
N GLU A 397 5.37 -13.50 34.10
CA GLU A 397 4.44 -13.61 35.24
C GLU A 397 3.24 -14.50 34.91
N ILE A 398 2.75 -14.46 33.65
CA ILE A 398 1.53 -15.14 33.20
C ILE A 398 1.78 -16.58 32.73
N ASP A 399 2.79 -16.77 31.88
CA ASP A 399 3.17 -18.06 31.33
C ASP A 399 4.70 -18.22 31.31
N PRO A 400 5.30 -18.53 32.48
CA PRO A 400 6.75 -18.63 32.62
C PRO A 400 7.35 -19.77 31.78
N VAL A 401 6.58 -20.82 31.50
CA VAL A 401 7.05 -21.98 30.71
C VAL A 401 7.24 -21.57 29.25
N ASN A 402 6.21 -20.98 28.64
CA ASN A 402 6.28 -20.56 27.25
C ASN A 402 7.18 -19.33 27.08
N THR A 403 7.23 -18.42 28.06
CA THR A 403 8.16 -17.28 28.02
C THR A 403 9.63 -17.73 28.05
N LEU A 404 9.97 -18.76 28.83
CA LEU A 404 11.30 -19.35 28.79
C LEU A 404 11.62 -19.93 27.39
N GLY A 405 10.63 -20.56 26.76
CA GLY A 405 10.73 -21.06 25.38
C GLY A 405 10.97 -19.94 24.36
N VAL A 406 10.23 -18.82 24.49
CA VAL A 406 10.43 -17.60 23.67
C VAL A 406 11.86 -17.09 23.79
N ILE A 407 12.36 -16.90 25.02
CA ILE A 407 13.72 -16.40 25.27
C ILE A 407 14.76 -17.38 24.69
N ARG A 408 14.58 -18.68 24.92
CA ARG A 408 15.48 -19.72 24.41
C ARG A 408 15.55 -19.70 22.88
N ASN A 409 14.41 -19.75 22.19
CA ASN A 409 14.37 -19.78 20.72
C ASN A 409 14.88 -18.48 20.09
N LEU A 410 14.68 -17.34 20.77
CA LEU A 410 15.17 -16.05 20.32
C LEU A 410 16.70 -15.93 20.40
N LEU A 411 17.31 -16.48 21.46
CA LEU A 411 18.74 -16.33 21.73
C LEU A 411 19.59 -17.50 21.25
N LEU A 412 19.01 -18.70 21.16
CA LEU A 412 19.68 -19.92 20.73
C LEU A 412 19.00 -20.56 19.53
N LEU A 413 19.81 -21.15 18.66
CA LEU A 413 19.37 -22.02 17.57
C LEU A 413 20.30 -23.24 17.56
N ASP A 414 19.74 -24.45 17.65
CA ASP A 414 20.50 -25.71 17.68
C ASP A 414 21.63 -25.76 18.74
N GLY A 415 21.44 -25.07 19.87
CA GLY A 415 22.42 -25.00 20.97
C GLY A 415 23.55 -23.98 20.76
N GLU A 416 23.56 -23.28 19.64
CA GLU A 416 24.46 -22.15 19.36
C GLU A 416 23.72 -20.82 19.49
N LEU A 417 24.47 -19.71 19.55
CA LEU A 417 23.87 -18.38 19.51
C LEU A 417 23.08 -18.18 18.22
N ASN A 418 21.87 -17.65 18.33
CA ASN A 418 21.00 -17.50 17.18
C ASN A 418 21.55 -16.42 16.21
N PRO A 419 21.93 -16.78 14.97
CA PRO A 419 22.52 -15.83 14.01
C PRO A 419 21.53 -14.79 13.49
N ASN A 420 20.21 -15.01 13.67
CA ASN A 420 19.18 -14.06 13.26
C ASN A 420 19.10 -12.84 14.20
N ARG A 421 19.85 -12.83 15.30
CA ARG A 421 19.97 -11.69 16.21
C ARG A 421 21.13 -10.76 15.81
N ARG A 422 20.79 -9.62 15.20
CA ARG A 422 21.76 -8.61 14.73
C ARG A 422 22.40 -7.77 15.85
N ALA A 423 21.74 -7.64 17.00
CA ALA A 423 22.28 -6.97 18.17
C ALA A 423 21.73 -7.64 19.44
N TYR A 424 22.63 -8.09 20.30
CA TYR A 424 22.32 -8.55 21.66
C TYR A 424 22.35 -7.40 22.68
N PHE A 425 22.75 -6.19 22.24
CA PHE A 425 22.88 -5.02 23.10
C PHE A 425 21.51 -4.33 23.26
N GLY A 426 21.02 -4.26 24.50
CA GLY A 426 19.87 -3.44 24.89
C GLY A 426 18.63 -4.21 25.34
N ALA A 427 18.57 -5.53 25.18
CA ALA A 427 17.50 -6.39 25.71
C ALA A 427 17.89 -7.14 27.00
N ASP A 428 19.11 -6.89 27.50
CA ASP A 428 19.68 -7.61 28.64
C ASP A 428 18.86 -7.39 29.92
N ASN A 429 18.33 -6.19 30.14
CA ASN A 429 17.59 -5.89 31.37
C ASN A 429 16.21 -6.55 31.35
N GLU A 430 15.46 -6.42 30.26
CA GLU A 430 14.11 -6.98 30.12
C GLU A 430 14.15 -8.51 30.15
N ILE A 431 15.10 -9.13 29.42
CA ILE A 431 15.31 -10.58 29.44
C ILE A 431 15.78 -11.05 30.82
N LYS A 432 16.70 -10.33 31.47
CA LYS A 432 17.16 -10.65 32.84
C LYS A 432 16.03 -10.57 33.86
N GLU A 433 15.18 -9.55 33.78
CA GLU A 433 14.02 -9.40 34.65
C GLU A 433 13.03 -10.55 34.45
N ALA A 434 12.71 -10.88 33.19
CA ALA A 434 11.85 -12.01 32.85
C ALA A 434 12.42 -13.33 33.38
N LEU A 435 13.72 -13.61 33.16
CA LEU A 435 14.39 -14.81 33.68
C LEU A 435 14.40 -14.83 35.22
N SER A 436 14.54 -13.67 35.89
CA SER A 436 14.46 -13.57 37.35
C SER A 436 13.09 -13.92 37.91
N ILE A 437 12.02 -13.60 37.18
CA ILE A 437 10.66 -14.00 37.52
C ILE A 437 10.49 -15.51 37.32
N ILE A 438 10.89 -16.03 36.15
CA ILE A 438 10.80 -17.45 35.81
C ILE A 438 11.60 -18.31 36.80
N TYR A 439 12.78 -17.86 37.21
CA TYR A 439 13.64 -18.56 38.17
C TYR A 439 13.01 -18.73 39.56
N LYS A 440 12.00 -17.93 39.93
CA LYS A 440 11.26 -18.14 41.19
C LYS A 440 10.31 -19.34 41.12
N VAL A 441 9.99 -19.84 39.92
CA VAL A 441 9.13 -21.00 39.70
C VAL A 441 9.96 -22.28 39.84
N SER A 442 9.84 -22.97 40.98
CA SER A 442 10.73 -24.09 41.35
C SER A 442 10.96 -25.14 40.26
N PRO A 443 9.96 -25.62 39.49
CA PRO A 443 10.18 -26.57 38.41
C PRO A 443 11.00 -26.05 37.21
N LEU A 444 11.15 -24.72 37.07
CA LEU A 444 11.84 -24.09 35.94
C LEU A 444 13.27 -23.64 36.28
N LYS A 445 13.65 -23.61 37.56
CA LYS A 445 15.01 -23.25 38.00
C LYS A 445 16.13 -23.95 37.21
N PRO A 446 16.12 -25.29 37.07
CA PRO A 446 17.21 -25.98 36.37
C PRO A 446 17.29 -25.59 34.88
N LYS A 447 16.15 -25.31 34.24
CA LYS A 447 16.10 -24.91 32.83
C LYS A 447 16.62 -23.49 32.61
N VAL A 448 16.38 -22.59 33.57
CA VAL A 448 16.94 -21.23 33.55
C VAL A 448 18.45 -21.28 33.76
N GLU A 449 18.93 -22.10 34.70
CA GLU A 449 20.37 -22.34 34.94
C GLU A 449 21.07 -22.88 33.69
N GLU A 450 20.47 -23.89 33.03
CA GLU A 450 20.97 -24.47 31.77
C GLU A 450 21.06 -23.40 30.67
N LEU A 451 20.00 -22.62 30.47
CA LEU A 451 19.96 -21.58 29.44
C LEU A 451 21.04 -20.51 29.67
N ILE A 452 21.12 -19.97 30.89
CA ILE A 452 22.12 -18.95 31.24
C ILE A 452 23.54 -19.49 31.08
N SER A 453 23.79 -20.73 31.51
CA SER A 453 25.10 -21.36 31.38
C SER A 453 25.50 -21.54 29.92
N THR A 454 24.57 -22.01 29.08
CA THR A 454 24.78 -22.16 27.63
C THR A 454 25.07 -20.82 26.98
N LEU A 455 24.29 -19.78 27.29
CA LEU A 455 24.50 -18.44 26.73
C LEU A 455 25.87 -17.87 27.13
N ILE A 456 26.31 -18.07 28.37
CA ILE A 456 27.64 -17.63 28.83
C ILE A 456 28.75 -18.44 28.17
N GLU A 457 28.57 -19.75 28.00
CA GLU A 457 29.55 -20.60 27.32
C GLU A 457 29.75 -20.16 25.86
N LYS A 458 28.66 -19.88 25.15
CA LYS A 458 28.68 -19.55 23.72
C LYS A 458 28.95 -18.07 23.42
N GLY A 459 28.45 -17.16 24.25
CA GLY A 459 28.55 -15.70 24.06
C GLY A 459 29.45 -14.96 25.05
N SER A 460 30.04 -15.67 26.01
CA SER A 460 31.02 -15.14 26.97
C SER A 460 30.52 -13.87 27.68
N SER A 461 31.30 -12.79 27.66
CA SER A 461 31.04 -11.53 28.38
C SER A 461 29.72 -10.86 28.03
N MET A 462 29.16 -11.17 26.86
CA MET A 462 27.87 -10.64 26.42
C MET A 462 26.72 -11.01 27.37
N PHE A 463 26.77 -12.19 27.99
CA PHE A 463 25.69 -12.69 28.85
C PHE A 463 26.05 -12.77 30.34
N TRP A 464 27.19 -12.22 30.77
CA TRP A 464 27.62 -12.31 32.17
C TRP A 464 26.67 -11.64 33.15
N SER A 465 25.99 -10.58 32.73
CA SER A 465 24.98 -9.87 33.53
C SER A 465 23.81 -10.77 33.96
N LEU A 466 23.57 -11.88 33.24
CA LEU A 466 22.54 -12.87 33.57
C LEU A 466 22.91 -13.74 34.79
N LYS A 467 24.18 -13.81 35.20
CA LYS A 467 24.58 -14.56 36.41
C LYS A 467 23.88 -14.05 37.67
N ASP A 468 23.53 -12.76 37.70
CA ASP A 468 22.83 -12.15 38.83
C ASP A 468 21.43 -12.76 39.05
N VAL A 469 20.82 -13.34 38.02
CA VAL A 469 19.54 -14.07 38.15
C VAL A 469 19.70 -15.25 39.12
N LEU A 470 20.82 -15.95 39.03
CA LEU A 470 21.13 -17.14 39.82
C LEU A 470 21.42 -16.80 41.29
N THR A 471 21.93 -15.60 41.55
CA THR A 471 22.26 -15.13 42.91
C THR A 471 21.06 -14.53 43.64
N LEU A 472 20.12 -13.89 42.94
CA LEU A 472 18.93 -13.25 43.51
C LEU A 472 17.85 -14.24 44.00
N GLY A 473 17.82 -15.47 43.50
CA GLY A 473 16.92 -16.53 43.97
C GLY A 473 17.51 -17.43 45.08
N GLY A 474 18.75 -17.17 45.48
CA GLY A 474 19.43 -17.84 46.58
C GLY A 474 19.05 -17.24 47.93
N GLY A 475 17.92 -17.69 48.49
CA GLY A 475 17.72 -17.56 49.93
C GLY A 475 18.88 -18.24 50.66
N THR A 476 19.70 -17.42 51.32
CA THR A 476 20.72 -17.76 52.33
C THR A 476 20.98 -19.25 52.54
N THR A 477 22.11 -19.76 52.07
CA THR A 477 22.94 -20.75 52.80
C THR A 477 24.30 -20.85 52.11
N GLY A 478 25.37 -20.58 52.86
CA GLY A 478 26.76 -20.80 52.42
C GLY A 478 27.67 -19.60 52.61
N LYS A 479 28.10 -19.36 53.86
CA LYS A 479 29.29 -18.58 54.18
C LYS A 479 30.53 -19.31 53.63
N TYR A 480 31.42 -18.51 53.02
CA TYR A 480 32.87 -18.68 52.82
C TYR A 480 33.41 -20.05 52.38
#